data_AF-A0A7X7BJ67-F1
#
_entry.id   AF-A0A7X7BJ67-F1
#
_cell.length_a   1.000
_cell.length_b   1.000
_cell.length_c   1.000
_cell.angle_alpha   90.00
_cell.angle_beta   90.00
_cell.angle_gamma   90.00
#
_symmetry.space_group_name_H-M   'P 1'
#
loop_
_entity.id
_entity.type
_entity.pdbx_description
1 polymer ?
#
loop_
_entity_poly.entity_id
_entity_poly.type
_entity_poly.pdbx_seq_one_letter_code
_entity_poly.pdbx_strand_id
1 'polypeptide(L)'
;DFDIVYRDFAPIASINQTAGRANRNSLRDMGVVKLFRICRDNGKEYSNIYPNELIDITKKILNNKNCIYENELYAINNEYFNLVNERKSDDESNDILANLTRLNFKYARELFKLIEPELYKEDIIVDYDEKVIEAISTIKNKNASYLDIYNSWIRLNNYKVSVPKDDLSKIQYDVVMDGVKLVSRVYYDEKTGIRRL
;
A
#
# COMPACT_ATOMS: atom_id res chain seq x y z
N ASP A 1 1.03 27.32 3.74
CA ASP A 1 0.68 27.72 5.11
C ASP A 1 -0.83 27.87 5.14
N PHE A 2 -1.49 27.35 6.16
CA PHE A 2 -2.95 27.26 6.21
C PHE A 2 -3.48 27.82 7.53
N ASP A 3 -4.54 28.61 7.48
CA ASP A 3 -5.21 29.10 8.68
C ASP A 3 -6.07 27.98 9.32
N ILE A 4 -6.67 27.15 8.47
CA ILE A 4 -7.52 26.03 8.88
C ILE A 4 -7.12 24.79 8.09
N VAL A 5 -6.92 23.68 8.78
CA VAL A 5 -6.64 22.36 8.17
C VAL A 5 -7.76 21.39 8.54
N TYR A 6 -8.32 20.74 7.53
CA TYR A 6 -9.30 19.67 7.69
C TYR A 6 -8.57 18.33 7.52
N ARG A 7 -8.68 17.43 8.50
CA ARG A 7 -7.98 16.13 8.47
C ARG A 7 -8.91 14.99 8.90
N ASP A 8 -8.77 13.85 8.24
CA ASP A 8 -9.35 12.60 8.71
C ASP A 8 -8.64 12.09 9.97
N PHE A 9 -9.30 11.19 10.68
CA PHE A 9 -8.82 10.57 11.89
C PHE A 9 -7.60 9.70 11.59
N ALA A 10 -6.52 9.91 12.33
CA ALA A 10 -5.22 9.30 12.08
C ALA A 10 -4.46 9.15 13.40
N PRO A 11 -3.34 8.40 13.43
CA PRO A 11 -2.46 8.36 14.59
C PRO A 11 -2.04 9.76 15.06
N ILE A 12 -1.93 9.98 16.38
CA ILE A 12 -1.57 11.28 16.99
C ILE A 12 -0.36 11.93 16.31
N ALA A 13 0.71 11.17 16.06
CA ALA A 13 1.92 11.67 15.40
C ALA A 13 1.63 12.27 14.00
N SER A 14 0.71 11.65 13.25
CA SER A 14 0.30 12.10 11.92
C SER A 14 -0.60 13.34 11.98
N ILE A 15 -1.50 13.40 12.97
CA ILE A 15 -2.30 14.60 13.27
C ILE A 15 -1.36 15.76 13.62
N ASN A 16 -0.39 15.54 14.51
CA ASN A 16 0.57 16.54 14.95
C ASN A 16 1.44 17.08 13.79
N GLN A 17 1.92 16.19 12.90
CA GLN A 17 2.65 16.60 11.70
C GLN A 17 1.82 17.54 10.80
N THR A 18 0.51 17.32 10.76
CA THR A 18 -0.42 18.15 10.01
C THR A 18 -0.68 19.49 10.71
N ALA A 19 -0.79 19.47 12.04
CA ALA A 19 -0.89 20.68 12.86
C ALA A 19 0.31 21.60 12.65
N GLY A 20 1.53 21.06 12.49
CA GLY A 20 2.72 21.85 12.15
C GLY A 20 2.70 22.51 10.76
N ARG A 21 1.65 22.31 9.96
CA ARG A 21 1.41 23.04 8.69
C ARG A 21 0.34 24.13 8.83
N ALA A 22 -0.38 24.16 9.95
CA ALA A 22 -1.32 25.22 10.28
C ALA A 22 -0.55 26.38 10.94
N ASN A 23 -0.72 27.60 10.42
CA ASN A 23 -0.03 28.81 10.88
C ASN A 23 1.51 28.67 11.05
N ARG A 24 2.17 28.02 10.09
CA ARG A 24 3.61 27.68 10.16
C ARG A 24 4.54 28.89 10.20
N ASN A 25 4.13 30.02 9.64
CA ASN A 25 4.95 31.24 9.63
C ASN A 25 4.63 32.20 10.80
N SER A 26 3.68 31.86 11.69
CA SER A 26 3.24 32.70 12.81
C SER A 26 2.85 34.13 12.40
N LEU A 27 2.42 34.32 11.15
CA LEU A 27 2.08 35.64 10.59
C LEU A 27 0.65 36.07 10.93
N ARG A 28 -0.19 35.14 11.43
CA ARG A 28 -1.62 35.31 11.70
C ARG A 28 -1.99 34.71 13.06
N ASP A 29 -3.25 34.89 13.46
CA ASP A 29 -3.85 34.27 14.65
C ASP A 29 -3.72 32.73 14.64
N MET A 30 -4.00 32.09 15.79
CA MET A 30 -3.87 30.64 15.98
C MET A 30 -4.48 29.82 14.82
N GLY A 31 -3.67 28.94 14.24
CA GLY A 31 -4.13 27.99 13.22
C GLY A 31 -5.03 26.92 13.83
N VAL A 32 -6.06 26.50 13.09
CA VAL A 32 -7.06 25.55 13.58
C VAL A 32 -7.00 24.25 12.78
N VAL A 33 -6.81 23.12 13.46
CA VAL A 33 -6.97 21.79 12.85
C VAL A 33 -8.31 21.21 13.25
N LYS A 34 -9.14 20.90 12.27
CA LYS A 34 -10.43 20.22 12.45
C LYS A 34 -10.28 18.76 12.07
N LEU A 35 -10.48 17.88 13.06
CA LEU A 35 -10.42 16.44 12.89
C LEU A 35 -11.81 15.87 12.63
N PHE A 36 -11.93 15.01 11.61
CA PHE A 36 -13.16 14.33 11.24
C PHE A 36 -12.94 12.83 11.24
N ARG A 37 -14.00 12.05 11.41
CA ARG A 37 -14.00 10.60 11.15
C ARG A 37 -14.75 10.37 9.85
N ILE A 38 -14.03 10.04 8.78
CA ILE A 38 -14.65 9.74 7.50
C ILE A 38 -15.09 8.27 7.51
N CYS A 39 -16.38 8.04 7.34
CA CYS A 39 -16.99 6.71 7.27
C CYS A 39 -17.52 6.45 5.85
N ARG A 40 -17.44 5.19 5.42
CA ARG A 40 -18.15 4.67 4.23
C ARG A 40 -19.64 4.56 4.52
N ASP A 41 -20.45 4.39 3.47
CA ASP A 41 -21.90 4.20 3.56
C ASP A 41 -22.30 3.00 4.44
N ASN A 42 -21.42 1.99 4.55
CA ASN A 42 -21.62 0.83 5.42
C ASN A 42 -21.14 1.04 6.87
N GLY A 43 -20.78 2.27 7.26
CA GLY A 43 -20.32 2.62 8.60
C GLY A 43 -18.86 2.28 8.91
N LYS A 44 -18.10 1.68 8.00
CA LYS A 44 -16.66 1.42 8.21
C LYS A 44 -15.82 2.69 8.01
N GLU A 45 -14.87 2.91 8.90
CA GLU A 45 -13.95 4.05 8.84
C GLU A 45 -12.96 3.91 7.67
N TYR A 46 -12.56 5.04 7.08
CA TYR A 46 -11.49 5.07 6.06
C TYR A 46 -10.08 4.91 6.65
N SER A 47 -9.94 4.99 7.98
CA SER A 47 -8.66 4.89 8.70
C SER A 47 -7.95 3.53 8.60
N ASN A 48 -8.46 2.57 7.81
CA ASN A 48 -7.85 1.28 7.52
C ASN A 48 -6.45 1.35 6.87
N ILE A 49 -5.97 2.55 6.52
CA ILE A 49 -4.59 2.77 6.04
C ILE A 49 -3.56 2.75 7.17
N TYR A 50 -4.00 2.82 8.44
CA TYR A 50 -3.16 2.73 9.63
C TYR A 50 -3.47 1.44 10.40
N PRO A 51 -2.49 0.86 11.11
CA PRO A 51 -2.75 -0.23 12.05
C PRO A 51 -3.84 0.15 13.07
N ASN A 52 -4.78 -0.75 13.31
CA ASN A 52 -5.94 -0.51 14.17
C ASN A 52 -5.50 -0.14 15.60
N GLU A 53 -4.40 -0.71 16.08
CA GLU A 53 -3.87 -0.48 17.41
C GLU A 53 -3.50 1.00 17.62
N LEU A 54 -2.91 1.65 16.61
CA LEU A 54 -2.53 3.06 16.66
C LEU A 54 -3.76 3.98 16.61
N ILE A 55 -4.77 3.59 15.82
CA ILE A 55 -6.05 4.30 15.77
C ILE A 55 -6.76 4.21 17.12
N ASP A 56 -6.77 3.04 17.75
CA ASP A 56 -7.41 2.83 19.06
C ASP A 56 -6.71 3.59 20.19
N ILE A 57 -5.38 3.65 20.19
CA ILE A 57 -4.63 4.51 21.11
C ILE A 57 -5.04 5.96 20.92
N THR A 58 -5.10 6.43 19.67
CA THR A 58 -5.51 7.80 19.35
C THR A 58 -6.94 8.07 19.83
N LYS A 59 -7.88 7.15 19.61
CA LYS A 59 -9.26 7.25 20.13
C LYS A 59 -9.28 7.37 21.64
N LYS A 60 -8.48 6.55 22.35
CA LYS A 60 -8.37 6.58 23.81
C LYS A 60 -7.88 7.94 24.31
N ILE A 61 -6.83 8.49 23.72
CA ILE A 61 -6.22 9.76 24.13
C ILE A 61 -7.12 10.95 23.83
N LEU A 62 -7.76 10.97 22.66
CA LEU A 62 -8.67 12.04 22.26
C LEU A 62 -10.07 11.91 22.86
N ASN A 63 -10.35 10.81 23.58
CA ASN A 63 -11.64 10.59 24.17
C ASN A 63 -11.99 11.74 25.13
N ASN A 64 -13.21 12.27 24.99
CA ASN A 64 -13.71 13.42 25.75
C ASN A 64 -12.92 14.74 25.57
N LYS A 65 -12.02 14.84 24.58
CA LYS A 65 -11.34 16.09 24.25
C LYS A 65 -11.97 16.73 23.02
N ASN A 66 -12.68 17.84 23.21
CA ASN A 66 -13.28 18.59 22.10
C ASN A 66 -12.29 19.58 21.46
N CYS A 67 -11.29 20.03 22.22
CA CYS A 67 -10.26 20.96 21.78
C CYS A 67 -8.94 20.60 22.45
N ILE A 68 -7.84 20.79 21.73
CA ILE A 68 -6.47 20.56 22.19
C ILE A 68 -5.65 21.76 21.73
N TYR A 69 -4.95 22.40 22.67
CA TYR A 69 -4.04 23.50 22.39
C TYR A 69 -2.62 23.01 22.17
N GLU A 70 -1.79 23.83 21.51
CA GLU A 70 -0.42 23.47 21.16
C GLU A 70 0.44 23.11 22.38
N ASN A 71 0.24 23.81 23.51
CA ASN A 71 0.93 23.55 24.77
C ASN A 71 0.60 22.17 25.38
N GLU A 72 -0.50 21.54 25.00
CA GLU A 72 -0.90 20.19 25.45
C GLU A 72 -0.28 19.09 24.59
N LEU A 73 0.17 19.41 23.36
CA LEU A 73 0.66 18.42 22.40
C LEU A 73 1.84 17.61 22.94
N TYR A 74 2.71 18.22 23.74
CA TYR A 74 3.84 17.50 24.34
C TYR A 74 3.37 16.37 25.26
N ALA A 75 2.43 16.66 26.16
CA ALA A 75 1.87 15.67 27.08
C ALA A 75 1.12 14.56 26.32
N ILE A 76 0.32 14.95 25.33
CA ILE A 76 -0.43 14.03 24.46
C ILE A 76 0.50 13.11 23.66
N ASN A 77 1.60 13.64 23.11
CA ASN A 77 2.58 12.83 22.41
C ASN A 77 3.28 11.84 23.35
N ASN A 78 3.66 12.26 24.56
CA ASN A 78 4.25 11.36 25.54
C ASN A 78 3.29 10.24 25.95
N GLU A 79 2.01 10.56 26.22
CA GLU A 79 0.98 9.56 26.49
C GLU A 79 0.81 8.59 25.32
N TYR A 80 0.79 9.11 24.09
CA TYR A 80 0.71 8.31 22.88
C TYR A 80 1.88 7.33 22.75
N PHE A 81 3.12 7.78 22.87
CA PHE A 81 4.29 6.90 22.75
C PHE A 81 4.37 5.89 23.89
N ASN A 82 3.95 6.24 25.10
CA ASN A 82 3.87 5.28 26.21
C ASN A 82 2.86 4.17 25.91
N LEU A 83 1.65 4.51 25.47
CA LEU A 83 0.62 3.52 25.13
C LEU A 83 1.02 2.66 23.92
N VAL A 84 1.74 3.22 22.94
CA VAL A 84 2.31 2.43 21.83
C VAL A 84 3.36 1.45 22.35
N ASN A 85 4.25 1.89 23.25
CA ASN A 85 5.26 1.03 23.87
C ASN A 85 4.67 -0.05 24.78
N GLU A 86 3.53 0.18 25.41
CA GLU A 86 2.83 -0.84 26.21
C GLU A 86 2.15 -1.90 25.33
N ARG A 87 1.76 -1.55 24.10
CA ARG A 87 1.05 -2.46 23.18
C ARG A 87 1.97 -3.21 22.23
N LYS A 88 3.20 -2.75 22.01
CA LYS A 88 4.15 -3.49 21.17
C LYS A 88 4.54 -4.78 21.89
N SER A 89 4.60 -5.89 21.16
CA SER A 89 5.28 -7.09 21.63
C SER A 89 6.72 -7.05 21.11
N ASP A 90 7.66 -7.34 22.02
CA ASP A 90 9.06 -7.52 21.65
C ASP A 90 9.37 -8.98 21.26
N ASP A 91 8.38 -9.90 21.29
CA ASP A 91 8.58 -11.34 21.11
C ASP A 91 9.18 -11.67 19.73
N GLU A 92 8.60 -11.17 18.64
CA GLU A 92 9.14 -11.38 17.29
C GLU A 92 10.55 -10.80 17.14
N SER A 93 10.79 -9.62 17.74
CA SER A 93 12.10 -8.98 17.72
C SER A 93 13.14 -9.81 18.47
N ASN A 94 12.75 -10.36 19.63
CA ASN A 94 13.58 -11.25 20.44
C ASN A 94 13.88 -12.57 19.71
N ASP A 95 12.91 -13.13 19.01
CA ASP A 95 13.08 -14.34 18.20
C ASP A 95 14.04 -14.13 17.02
N ILE A 96 13.92 -12.99 16.32
CA ILE A 96 14.85 -12.60 15.27
C ILE A 96 16.27 -12.48 15.85
N LEU A 97 16.42 -11.76 16.96
CA LEU A 97 17.72 -11.57 17.63
C LEU A 97 18.33 -12.90 18.06
N ALA A 98 17.56 -13.78 18.68
CA ALA A 98 18.02 -15.10 19.10
C ALA A 98 18.53 -15.95 17.92
N ASN A 99 17.86 -15.89 16.77
CA ASN A 99 18.30 -16.59 15.56
C ASN A 99 19.55 -15.97 14.94
N LEU A 100 19.68 -14.65 14.94
CA LEU A 100 20.88 -13.96 14.48
C LEU A 100 22.09 -14.29 15.37
N THR A 101 21.93 -14.29 16.70
CA THR A 101 23.00 -14.66 17.64
C THR A 101 23.49 -16.10 17.44
N ARG A 102 22.60 -17.01 17.03
CA ARG A 102 22.92 -18.42 16.71
C ARG A 102 23.41 -18.64 15.27
N LEU A 103 23.60 -17.56 14.50
CA LEU A 103 23.94 -17.61 13.07
C LEU A 103 22.93 -18.38 12.21
N ASN A 104 21.67 -18.50 12.67
CA ASN A 104 20.58 -19.13 11.92
C ASN A 104 19.94 -18.14 10.93
N PHE A 105 20.73 -17.73 9.93
CA PHE A 105 20.33 -16.70 8.97
C PHE A 105 19.14 -17.09 8.10
N LYS A 106 18.94 -18.39 7.86
CA LYS A 106 17.79 -18.88 7.10
C LYS A 106 16.50 -18.52 7.80
N TYR A 107 16.37 -18.86 9.08
CA TYR A 107 15.17 -18.61 9.85
C TYR A 107 14.99 -17.11 10.15
N ALA A 108 16.08 -16.39 10.46
CA ALA A 108 16.02 -14.94 10.65
C ALA A 108 15.47 -14.21 9.40
N ARG A 109 15.82 -14.67 8.19
CA ARG A 109 15.27 -14.15 6.93
C ARG A 109 13.80 -14.48 6.71
N GLU A 110 13.33 -15.62 7.23
CA GLU A 110 11.92 -16.00 7.14
C GLU A 110 11.05 -15.13 8.08
N LEU A 111 11.57 -14.81 9.28
CA LEU A 111 10.91 -13.97 10.27
C LEU A 111 10.92 -12.47 9.93
N PHE A 112 12.04 -11.95 9.39
CA PHE A 112 12.17 -10.54 9.07
C PHE A 112 12.14 -10.28 7.56
N LYS A 113 11.08 -9.62 7.08
CA LYS A 113 10.95 -9.17 5.70
C LYS A 113 10.84 -7.64 5.69
N LEU A 114 11.83 -6.97 5.10
CA LEU A 114 11.84 -5.50 5.01
C LEU A 114 10.63 -4.95 4.25
N ILE A 115 10.22 -5.68 3.22
CA ILE A 115 9.03 -5.41 2.43
C ILE A 115 8.21 -6.69 2.56
N GLU A 116 7.00 -6.56 3.11
CA GLU A 116 6.03 -7.66 3.04
C GLU A 116 5.87 -8.03 1.57
N PRO A 117 6.06 -9.31 1.19
CA PRO A 117 5.80 -9.70 -0.18
C PRO A 117 4.35 -9.32 -0.46
N GLU A 118 4.13 -8.32 -1.33
CA GLU A 118 2.78 -7.95 -1.76
C GLU A 118 2.09 -9.26 -2.09
N LEU A 119 1.01 -9.56 -1.35
CA LEU A 119 0.23 -10.78 -1.52
C LEU A 119 -0.19 -10.86 -2.98
N TYR A 120 0.66 -11.58 -3.70
CA TYR A 120 0.55 -12.16 -5.00
C TYR A 120 -0.17 -11.29 -6.04
N LYS A 121 0.52 -10.32 -6.63
CA LYS A 121 0.12 -9.84 -7.95
C LYS A 121 0.86 -10.65 -9.00
N GLU A 122 0.11 -11.09 -10.01
CA GLU A 122 0.63 -11.80 -11.15
C GLU A 122 0.32 -10.96 -12.39
N ASP A 123 1.34 -10.79 -13.22
CA ASP A 123 1.21 -10.05 -14.46
C ASP A 123 0.57 -10.92 -15.53
N ILE A 124 -0.46 -10.36 -16.16
CA ILE A 124 -1.09 -10.95 -17.35
C ILE A 124 -1.08 -9.94 -18.49
N ILE A 125 -1.03 -10.43 -19.72
CA ILE A 125 -1.03 -9.61 -20.92
C ILE A 125 -2.43 -9.68 -21.54
N VAL A 126 -2.98 -8.54 -21.93
CA VAL A 126 -4.25 -8.50 -22.66
C VAL A 126 -3.95 -8.50 -24.16
N ASP A 127 -4.53 -9.45 -24.88
CA ASP A 127 -4.52 -9.49 -26.35
C ASP A 127 -5.44 -8.41 -26.92
N TYR A 128 -5.00 -7.17 -26.83
CA TYR A 128 -5.85 -6.01 -27.09
C TYR A 128 -5.88 -5.63 -28.58
N ASP A 129 -4.72 -5.69 -29.25
CA ASP A 129 -4.53 -5.35 -30.65
C ASP A 129 -3.48 -6.25 -31.32
N GLU A 130 -3.38 -6.15 -32.65
CA GLU A 130 -2.46 -6.95 -33.47
C GLU A 130 -0.98 -6.82 -33.06
N LYS A 131 -0.60 -5.70 -32.41
CA LYS A 131 0.78 -5.46 -31.99
C LYS A 131 1.21 -6.40 -30.87
N VAL A 132 0.27 -6.88 -30.05
CA VAL A 132 0.53 -7.88 -29.01
C VAL A 132 0.91 -9.21 -29.66
N ILE A 133 0.14 -9.64 -30.66
CA ILE A 133 0.39 -10.87 -31.42
C ILE A 133 1.73 -10.77 -32.17
N GLU A 134 2.01 -9.63 -32.81
CA GLU A 134 3.28 -9.37 -33.50
C GLU A 134 4.46 -9.47 -32.52
N ALA A 135 4.36 -8.83 -31.35
CA ALA A 135 5.40 -8.87 -30.32
C ALA A 135 5.64 -10.30 -29.80
N ILE A 136 4.57 -11.06 -29.53
CA ILE A 136 4.67 -12.46 -29.10
C ILE A 136 5.30 -13.31 -30.19
N SER A 137 4.93 -13.11 -31.46
CA SER A 137 5.49 -13.86 -32.58
C SER A 137 7.00 -13.61 -32.74
N THR A 138 7.43 -12.36 -32.54
CA THR A 138 8.84 -11.95 -32.59
C THR A 138 9.62 -12.60 -31.45
N ILE A 139 9.07 -12.62 -30.23
CA ILE A 139 9.72 -13.24 -29.06
C ILE A 139 9.82 -14.78 -29.24
N LYS A 140 8.82 -15.42 -29.88
CA LYS A 140 8.85 -16.87 -30.19
C LYS A 140 9.83 -17.22 -31.30
N ASN A 141 10.21 -16.27 -32.16
CA ASN A 141 11.05 -16.53 -33.30
C ASN A 141 12.51 -16.72 -32.87
N LYS A 142 13.01 -17.96 -32.99
CA LYS A 142 14.40 -18.33 -32.63
C LYS A 142 15.47 -17.58 -33.43
N ASN A 143 15.11 -17.00 -34.57
CA ASN A 143 16.01 -16.25 -35.44
C ASN A 143 15.91 -14.72 -35.28
N ALA A 144 15.07 -14.23 -34.36
CA ALA A 144 14.95 -12.79 -34.12
C ALA A 144 16.22 -12.22 -33.47
N SER A 145 16.55 -10.98 -33.82
CA SER A 145 17.64 -10.26 -33.18
C SER A 145 17.32 -10.01 -31.70
N TYR A 146 18.35 -9.96 -30.86
CA TYR A 146 18.22 -9.57 -29.45
C TYR A 146 17.48 -8.23 -29.29
N LEU A 147 17.77 -7.26 -30.17
CA LEU A 147 17.14 -5.94 -30.11
C LEU A 147 15.64 -6.00 -30.41
N ASP A 148 15.21 -6.85 -31.34
CA ASP A 148 13.81 -7.02 -31.70
C ASP A 148 13.02 -7.70 -30.57
N ILE A 149 13.62 -8.70 -29.93
CA ILE A 149 13.07 -9.37 -28.76
C ILE A 149 12.92 -8.37 -27.61
N TYR A 150 13.94 -7.56 -27.33
CA TYR A 150 13.90 -6.55 -26.28
C TYR A 150 12.82 -5.49 -26.52
N ASN A 151 12.73 -4.96 -27.74
CA ASN A 151 11.71 -3.99 -28.12
C ASN A 151 10.30 -4.59 -28.03
N SER A 152 10.14 -5.87 -28.37
CA SER A 152 8.87 -6.60 -28.23
C SER A 152 8.46 -6.72 -26.75
N TRP A 153 9.38 -7.01 -25.84
CA TRP A 153 9.11 -7.01 -24.41
C TRP A 153 8.72 -5.64 -23.86
N ILE A 154 9.42 -4.57 -24.27
CA ILE A 154 9.04 -3.20 -23.92
C ILE A 154 7.61 -2.90 -24.39
N ARG A 155 7.28 -3.31 -25.61
CA ARG A 155 5.94 -3.13 -26.17
C ARG A 155 4.89 -3.86 -25.34
N LEU A 156 5.14 -5.12 -24.98
CA LEU A 156 4.22 -5.93 -24.16
C LEU A 156 3.97 -5.35 -22.77
N ASN A 157 4.92 -4.62 -22.18
CA ASN A 157 4.71 -3.96 -20.89
C ASN A 157 3.55 -2.95 -20.90
N ASN A 158 3.22 -2.36 -22.05
CA ASN A 158 2.09 -1.44 -22.18
C ASN A 158 0.72 -2.15 -22.14
N TYR A 159 0.70 -3.47 -22.32
CA TYR A 159 -0.50 -4.30 -22.33
C TYR A 159 -0.58 -5.20 -21.09
N LYS A 160 0.28 -4.94 -20.11
CA LYS A 160 0.40 -5.72 -18.88
C LYS A 160 -0.56 -5.20 -17.83
N VAL A 161 -1.32 -6.11 -17.22
CA VAL A 161 -2.19 -5.82 -16.08
C VAL A 161 -1.81 -6.74 -14.94
N SER A 162 -1.53 -6.17 -13.78
CA SER A 162 -1.22 -6.94 -12.57
C SER A 162 -2.51 -7.24 -11.82
N VAL A 163 -2.84 -8.52 -11.68
CA VAL A 163 -4.03 -8.99 -10.94
C VAL A 163 -3.64 -9.73 -9.67
N PRO A 164 -4.48 -9.71 -8.62
CA PRO A 164 -4.32 -10.62 -7.50
C PRO A 164 -4.27 -12.07 -7.99
N LYS A 165 -3.34 -12.88 -7.47
CA LYS A 165 -3.14 -14.27 -7.88
C LYS A 165 -4.33 -15.15 -7.55
N ASP A 166 -5.03 -14.84 -6.47
CA ASP A 166 -6.28 -15.51 -6.11
C ASP A 166 -7.35 -15.31 -7.20
N ASP A 167 -7.31 -14.18 -7.91
CA ASP A 167 -8.20 -13.90 -9.03
C ASP A 167 -7.82 -14.64 -10.32
N LEU A 168 -6.58 -15.16 -10.46
CA LEU A 168 -6.20 -15.92 -11.67
C LEU A 168 -7.09 -17.14 -11.89
N SER A 169 -7.55 -17.78 -10.81
CA SER A 169 -8.49 -18.91 -10.90
C SER A 169 -9.83 -18.55 -11.54
N LYS A 170 -10.18 -17.26 -11.56
CA LYS A 170 -11.43 -16.70 -12.08
C LYS A 170 -11.24 -15.98 -13.41
N ILE A 171 -10.04 -16.03 -13.99
CA ILE A 171 -9.74 -15.37 -15.27
C ILE A 171 -9.39 -16.45 -16.28
N GLN A 172 -10.05 -16.43 -17.44
CA GLN A 172 -9.66 -17.29 -18.54
C GLN A 172 -8.46 -16.71 -19.27
N TYR A 173 -7.36 -17.46 -19.32
CA TYR A 173 -6.13 -17.07 -20.01
C TYR A 173 -5.48 -18.29 -20.68
N ASP A 174 -4.70 -18.02 -21.72
CA ASP A 174 -3.82 -19.00 -22.37
C ASP A 174 -2.38 -18.78 -21.92
N VAL A 175 -1.60 -19.86 -21.78
CA VAL A 175 -0.16 -19.75 -21.50
C VAL A 175 0.59 -19.82 -22.82
N VAL A 176 1.23 -18.73 -23.22
CA VAL A 176 1.84 -18.61 -24.55
C VAL A 176 3.34 -18.88 -24.58
N MET A 177 4.10 -18.56 -23.52
CA MET A 177 5.56 -18.76 -23.39
C MET A 177 6.00 -18.65 -21.93
N ASP A 178 6.92 -19.48 -21.42
CA ASP A 178 7.62 -19.32 -20.11
C ASP A 178 6.80 -18.62 -18.98
N GLY A 179 5.53 -19.03 -18.80
CA GLY A 179 4.65 -18.49 -17.77
C GLY A 179 3.91 -17.19 -18.11
N VAL A 180 4.08 -16.61 -19.30
CA VAL A 180 3.29 -15.48 -19.84
C VAL A 180 1.86 -15.94 -20.07
N LYS A 181 0.93 -15.30 -19.34
CA LYS A 181 -0.51 -15.52 -19.41
C LYS A 181 -1.14 -14.46 -20.30
N LEU A 182 -1.75 -14.90 -21.41
CA LEU A 182 -2.43 -14.06 -22.37
C LEU A 182 -3.94 -14.16 -22.17
N VAL A 183 -4.60 -13.03 -21.98
CA VAL A 183 -6.05 -12.92 -21.81
C VAL A 183 -6.65 -12.33 -23.08
N SER A 184 -7.64 -13.02 -23.65
CA SER A 184 -8.38 -12.51 -24.79
C SER A 184 -9.11 -11.21 -24.46
N ARG A 185 -9.16 -10.28 -25.42
CA ARG A 185 -9.87 -9.01 -25.31
C ARG A 185 -11.32 -9.14 -24.81
N VAL A 186 -11.99 -10.25 -25.08
CA VAL A 186 -13.39 -10.47 -24.65
C VAL A 186 -13.55 -10.43 -23.12
N TYR A 187 -12.46 -10.71 -22.39
CA TYR A 187 -12.39 -10.67 -20.93
C TYR A 187 -11.80 -9.36 -20.40
N TYR A 188 -11.67 -8.34 -21.24
CA TYR A 188 -11.16 -7.02 -20.85
C TYR A 188 -12.11 -5.91 -21.29
N ASP A 189 -12.42 -5.01 -20.36
CA ASP A 189 -13.21 -3.81 -20.59
C ASP A 189 -12.36 -2.57 -20.32
N GLU A 190 -12.40 -1.57 -21.20
CA GLU A 190 -11.57 -0.37 -21.07
C GLU A 190 -11.93 0.47 -19.84
N LYS A 191 -13.18 0.42 -19.37
CA LYS A 191 -13.65 1.20 -18.22
C LYS A 191 -13.53 0.41 -16.92
N THR A 192 -13.85 -0.88 -16.95
CA THR A 192 -13.93 -1.72 -15.74
C THR A 192 -12.77 -2.68 -15.56
N GLY A 193 -11.86 -2.80 -16.54
CA GLY A 193 -10.70 -3.68 -16.52
C GLY A 193 -11.05 -5.14 -16.80
N ILE A 194 -10.27 -6.06 -16.22
CA ILE A 194 -10.41 -7.50 -16.45
C ILE A 194 -11.71 -8.03 -15.84
N ARG A 195 -12.46 -8.78 -16.66
CA ARG A 195 -13.66 -9.51 -16.27
C ARG A 195 -13.26 -10.82 -15.60
N ARG A 196 -13.85 -11.07 -14.44
CA ARG A 196 -13.71 -12.31 -13.68
C ARG A 196 -14.98 -13.14 -13.90
N LEU A 197 -14.80 -14.45 -14.06
CA LEU A 197 -15.87 -15.44 -14.15
C LEU A 197 -16.60 -15.60 -12.81
#